data_AF-A0A920VQ96-F1
#
_entry.id   AF-A0A920VQ96-F1
#
_cell.length_a   1.000
_cell.length_b   1.000
_cell.length_c   1.000
_cell.angle_alpha   90.00
_cell.angle_beta   90.00
_cell.angle_gamma   90.00
#
_symmetry.space_group_name_H-M   'P 1'
#
loop_
_entity.id
_entity.type
_entity.pdbx_description
1 polymer ?
#
loop_
_entity_poly.entity_id
_entity_poly.type
_entity_poly.pdbx_seq_one_letter_code
_entity_poly.pdbx_strand_id
1 'polypeptide(L)'
;MVSTRDRYFFNLFGITAVIDFGWLFTQFHFLSFTNDLWMLDPRKDYLIIMFPQRFFFEATLFIGTLTTINFALLVAATRFANRKLK
;
A
#
# COMPACT_ATOMS: atom_id res chain seq x y z
N MET A 1 -19.64 4.71 6.82
CA MET A 1 -20.02 4.35 5.44
C MET A 1 -18.84 4.75 4.55
N VAL A 2 -18.12 3.81 3.93
CA VAL A 2 -16.98 4.16 3.04
C VAL A 2 -17.53 4.90 1.83
N SER A 3 -17.01 6.08 1.52
CA SER A 3 -17.47 6.87 0.38
C SER A 3 -17.15 6.13 -0.93
N THR A 4 -17.98 6.31 -1.95
CA THR A 4 -17.72 5.74 -3.28
C THR A 4 -16.37 6.18 -3.83
N ARG A 5 -15.93 7.42 -3.50
CA ARG A 5 -14.61 7.96 -3.83
C ARG A 5 -13.47 7.11 -3.24
N ASP A 6 -13.61 6.73 -1.97
CA ASP A 6 -12.56 6.00 -1.26
C ASP A 6 -12.39 4.60 -1.85
N ARG A 7 -13.47 3.96 -2.31
CA ARG A 7 -13.42 2.65 -2.99
C ARG A 7 -12.62 2.69 -4.28
N TYR A 8 -12.82 3.72 -5.11
CA TYR A 8 -12.07 3.87 -6.36
C TYR A 8 -10.60 4.16 -6.10
N PHE A 9 -10.30 4.97 -5.08
CA PHE A 9 -8.94 5.29 -4.69
C PHE A 9 -8.16 4.02 -4.31
N PHE A 10 -8.69 3.20 -3.41
CA PHE A 10 -8.01 1.96 -2.99
C PHE A 10 -7.86 0.94 -4.13
N ASN A 11 -8.89 0.79 -4.98
CA ASN A 11 -8.83 -0.12 -6.11
C ASN A 11 -7.79 0.32 -7.15
N LEU A 12 -7.76 1.61 -7.49
CA LEU A 12 -6.79 2.15 -8.44
C LEU A 12 -5.37 1.98 -7.90
N PHE A 13 -5.13 2.38 -6.65
CA PHE A 13 -3.82 2.27 -6.03
C PHE A 13 -3.34 0.81 -5.93
N GLY A 14 -4.22 -0.11 -5.52
CA GLY A 14 -3.91 -1.53 -5.43
C GLY A 14 -3.60 -2.16 -6.79
N ILE A 15 -4.37 -1.82 -7.83
CA ILE A 15 -4.12 -2.33 -9.20
C ILE A 15 -2.78 -1.83 -9.72
N THR A 16 -2.50 -0.54 -9.60
CA THR A 16 -1.23 0.02 -10.07
C THR A 16 -0.06 -0.58 -9.30
N ALA A 17 -0.21 -0.87 -7.99
CA ALA A 17 0.85 -1.49 -7.19
C ALA A 17 1.22 -2.90 -7.67
N VAL A 18 0.28 -3.62 -8.30
CA VAL A 18 0.53 -4.96 -8.87
C VAL A 18 1.10 -4.89 -10.28
N ILE A 19 0.65 -3.91 -11.09
CA ILE A 19 1.08 -3.77 -12.49
C ILE A 19 2.47 -3.14 -12.60
N ASP A 20 2.71 -2.05 -11.88
CA ASP A 20 3.95 -1.28 -11.96
C ASP A 20 4.30 -0.68 -10.59
N PHE A 21 4.75 -1.57 -9.70
CA PHE A 21 5.25 -1.16 -8.40
C PHE A 21 6.45 -0.22 -8.50
N GLY A 22 7.30 -0.37 -9.52
CA GLY A 22 8.49 0.47 -9.70
C GLY A 22 8.11 1.93 -9.91
N TRP A 23 7.19 2.19 -10.85
CA TRP A 23 6.69 3.54 -11.08
C TRP A 23 6.03 4.13 -9.82
N LEU A 24 5.16 3.37 -9.15
CA LEU A 24 4.52 3.83 -7.92
C LEU A 24 5.52 4.13 -6.81
N PHE A 25 6.53 3.28 -6.65
CA PHE A 25 7.60 3.46 -5.69
C PHE A 25 8.38 4.74 -5.99
N THR A 26 8.69 5.02 -7.26
CA THR A 26 9.32 6.30 -7.65
C THR A 26 8.42 7.50 -7.38
N GLN A 27 7.13 7.44 -7.72
CA GLN A 27 6.19 8.54 -7.43
C GLN A 27 6.06 8.80 -5.92
N PHE A 28 6.07 7.74 -5.11
CA PHE A 28 6.09 7.87 -3.66
C PHE A 28 7.28 8.70 -3.16
N HIS A 29 8.48 8.51 -3.73
CA HIS A 29 9.66 9.30 -3.35
C HIS A 29 9.52 10.77 -3.76
N PHE A 30 9.06 11.05 -4.98
CA PHE A 30 8.80 12.42 -5.42
C PHE A 30 7.75 13.14 -4.56
N LEU A 31 6.74 12.42 -4.07
CA LEU A 31 5.71 12.99 -3.19
C LEU A 31 6.20 13.17 -1.75
N SER A 32 7.11 12.31 -1.27
CA SER A 32 7.54 12.29 0.13
C SER A 32 8.77 13.16 0.40
N PHE A 33 9.59 13.40 -0.62
CA PHE A 33 10.86 14.11 -0.47
C PHE A 33 10.96 15.28 -1.47
N THR A 34 11.50 16.41 -1.00
CA THR A 34 11.83 17.59 -1.82
C THR A 34 13.29 17.63 -2.25
N ASN A 35 14.04 16.56 -1.99
CA ASN A 35 15.48 16.42 -2.25
C ASN A 35 15.79 15.05 -2.87
N ASP A 36 17.04 14.86 -3.31
CA ASP A 36 17.48 13.67 -4.03
C ASP A 36 18.15 12.60 -3.13
N LEU A 37 18.05 12.69 -1.80
CA LEU A 37 18.69 11.75 -0.87
C LEU A 37 18.16 10.31 -0.98
N TRP A 38 17.03 10.11 -1.64
CA TRP A 38 16.47 8.79 -1.93
C TRP A 38 17.11 8.11 -3.15
N MET A 39 17.88 8.84 -3.97
CA MET A 39 18.64 8.31 -5.11
C MET A 39 19.98 7.74 -4.66
N LEU A 40 19.93 6.54 -4.07
CA LEU A 40 21.07 5.90 -3.42
C LEU A 40 21.96 5.13 -4.40
N ASP A 41 23.28 5.17 -4.19
CA ASP A 41 24.27 4.37 -4.89
C ASP A 41 24.54 3.07 -4.13
N PRO A 42 24.22 1.88 -4.68
CA PRO A 42 24.45 0.60 -4.02
C PRO A 42 25.92 0.28 -3.74
N ARG A 43 26.87 1.07 -4.25
CA ARG A 43 28.31 0.95 -3.95
C ARG A 43 28.74 1.67 -2.68
N LYS A 44 27.93 2.63 -2.21
CA LYS A 44 28.26 3.52 -1.09
C LYS A 44 27.21 3.50 0.01
N ASP A 45 25.95 3.36 -0.38
CA ASP A 45 24.82 3.54 0.50
C ASP A 45 24.28 2.19 0.95
N TYR A 46 24.46 1.88 2.23
CA TYR A 46 23.98 0.61 2.82
C TYR A 46 22.46 0.47 2.80
N LEU A 47 21.73 1.59 2.80
CA LEU A 47 20.27 1.59 2.90
C LEU A 47 19.62 0.85 1.72
N ILE A 48 20.09 1.05 0.49
CA ILE A 48 19.54 0.36 -0.70
C ILE A 48 19.94 -1.12 -0.77
N ILE A 49 21.02 -1.50 -0.10
CA ILE A 49 21.46 -2.90 0.03
C ILE A 49 20.56 -3.65 1.01
N MET A 50 20.27 -3.05 2.17
CA MET A 50 19.43 -3.66 3.21
C MET A 50 17.94 -3.65 2.84
N PHE A 51 17.48 -2.59 2.17
CA PHE A 51 16.08 -2.40 1.79
C PHE A 51 15.96 -2.16 0.28
N PRO A 52 16.21 -3.19 -0.54
CA PRO A 52 16.04 -3.07 -1.99
C PRO A 52 14.55 -2.87 -2.32
N GLN A 53 14.24 -2.36 -3.51
CA GLN A 53 12.85 -2.15 -3.96
C GLN A 53 11.96 -3.39 -3.77
N ARG A 54 12.51 -4.59 -3.99
CA ARG A 54 11.79 -5.86 -3.79
C ARG A 54 11.32 -6.06 -2.34
N PHE A 55 12.10 -5.63 -1.35
CA PHE A 55 11.70 -5.69 0.06
C PHE A 55 10.43 -4.86 0.29
N PHE A 56 10.38 -3.64 -0.25
CA PHE A 56 9.21 -2.78 -0.11
C PHE A 56 7.99 -3.32 -0.85
N PHE A 57 8.18 -3.98 -1.99
CA PHE A 57 7.09 -4.65 -2.70
C PHE A 57 6.48 -5.77 -1.85
N GLU A 58 7.31 -6.67 -1.33
CA GLU A 58 6.87 -7.78 -0.49
C GLU A 58 6.20 -7.28 0.80
N ALA A 59 6.76 -6.24 1.43
CA ALA A 59 6.16 -5.58 2.60
C ALA A 59 4.79 -4.96 2.27
N THR A 60 4.66 -4.29 1.12
CA THR A 60 3.40 -3.69 0.65
C THR A 60 2.33 -4.76 0.44
N LEU A 61 2.67 -5.87 -0.22
CA LEU A 61 1.76 -6.99 -0.42
C LEU A 61 1.33 -7.61 0.92
N PHE A 62 2.27 -7.82 1.83
CA PHE A 62 1.99 -8.41 3.14
C PHE A 62 1.03 -7.53 3.97
N ILE A 63 1.39 -6.26 4.16
CA ILE A 63 0.60 -5.32 4.97
C ILE A 63 -0.74 -5.02 4.29
N GLY A 64 -0.74 -4.82 2.97
CA GLY A 64 -1.96 -4.54 2.19
C GLY A 64 -2.96 -5.69 2.24
N THR A 65 -2.47 -6.94 2.15
CA THR A 65 -3.32 -8.14 2.25
C THR A 65 -3.95 -8.27 3.63
N LEU A 66 -3.15 -8.18 4.70
CA LEU A 66 -3.65 -8.26 6.06
C LEU A 66 -4.67 -7.17 6.37
N THR A 67 -4.39 -5.94 5.93
CA THR A 67 -5.31 -4.81 6.10
C THR A 67 -6.64 -5.04 5.38
N THR A 68 -6.59 -5.56 4.15
CA THR A 68 -7.78 -5.88 3.35
C THR A 68 -8.63 -6.97 4.00
N ILE A 69 -8.00 -8.03 4.50
CA ILE A 69 -8.69 -9.11 5.23
C ILE A 69 -9.36 -8.56 6.49
N ASN A 70 -8.64 -7.80 7.31
CA ASN A 70 -9.18 -7.23 8.54
C ASN A 70 -10.37 -6.29 8.26
N PHE A 71 -10.25 -5.45 7.24
CA PHE A 71 -11.35 -4.58 6.83
C PHE A 71 -12.59 -5.38 6.37
N ALA A 72 -12.40 -6.44 5.58
CA ALA A 72 -13.50 -7.30 5.14
C ALA A 72 -14.21 -7.99 6.32
N LEU A 73 -13.45 -8.47 7.31
CA LEU A 73 -13.99 -9.06 8.54
C LEU A 73 -14.82 -8.05 9.34
N LEU A 74 -14.32 -6.83 9.53
CA LEU A 74 -15.03 -5.77 10.24
C LEU A 74 -16.35 -5.39 9.55
N VAL A 75 -16.35 -5.30 8.22
CA VAL A 75 -17.56 -5.04 7.42
C VAL A 75 -18.54 -6.20 7.55
N ALA A 76 -18.07 -7.45 7.47
CA ALA A 76 -18.92 -8.63 7.64
C ALA A 76 -19.55 -8.68 9.04
N ALA A 77 -18.76 -8.46 10.09
CA ALA A 77 -19.23 -8.43 11.48
C ALA A 77 -20.28 -7.34 11.70
N THR A 78 -20.05 -6.14 11.18
CA THR A 78 -20.99 -5.02 11.29
C THR A 78 -22.30 -5.32 10.54
N ARG A 79 -22.21 -5.91 9.34
CA ARG A 79 -23.40 -6.32 8.57
C ARG A 79 -24.19 -7.41 9.30
N PHE A 80 -23.50 -8.37 9.93
CA PHE A 80 -24.15 -9.42 10.70
C PHE A 80 -24.85 -8.86 11.94
N ALA A 81 -24.19 -7.99 12.72
CA ALA A 81 -24.78 -7.34 13.89
C ALA A 81 -26.03 -6.51 13.50
N ASN A 82 -25.96 -5.73 12.42
CA ASN A 82 -27.09 -4.93 11.94
C ASN A 82 -28.27 -5.77 11.43
N ARG A 83 -28.02 -7.00 10.97
CA ARG A 83 -29.09 -7.96 10.61
C ARG A 83 -29.74 -8.61 11.82
N LYS A 84 -29.01 -8.76 12.93
CA LYS A 84 -29.48 -9.34 14.20
C LYS A 84 -30.26 -8.35 15.06
N LEU A 85 -29.99 -7.05 14.93
CA LEU A 85 -30.64 -5.97 15.67
C LEU A 85 -31.92 -5.43 14.99
N LYS A 86 -32.19 -5.85 13.76
CA LYS A 86 -33.49 -5.71 13.09
C LYS A 86 -34.30 -6.98 13.28
#